data_AF-A0A941JDS1-F1
#
_entry.id   AF-A0A941JDS1-F1
#
_cell.length_a   1.000
_cell.length_b   1.000
_cell.length_c   1.000
_cell.angle_alpha   90.00
_cell.angle_beta   90.00
_cell.angle_gamma   90.00
#
_symmetry.space_group_name_H-M   'P 1'
#
loop_
_entity.id
_entity.type
_entity.pdbx_description
1 polymer ?
#
loop_
_entity_poly.entity_id
_entity_poly.type
_entity_poly.pdbx_seq_one_letter_code
_entity_poly.pdbx_strand_id
1 'polypeptide(L)'
;MSIEQRHARVMDGMSRFGIPLGFKGLDLPIAPDCGDGTIATYGVKFSIKGLKFVGDYRYRGERYLYDDRGYMDEHVRYGFKVSNREINYSYVINNQVPQVVEAFEPYRTCVYYDSYAFKYQGRSFEDNPTYFNLHENKSIDVDGRNNIYTLHPAQFWDAELCERALGYGPDEVIARLQGKVQDVRRLTNGVYLVLNDDPKLTYEDFVKMNEQIKPILGVI
;
A
#
# COMPACT_ATOMS: atom_id res chain seq x y z
N MET A 1 -15.73 14.35 -5.20
CA MET A 1 -16.51 13.10 -5.28
C MET A 1 -17.05 12.81 -3.89
N SER A 2 -18.32 12.41 -3.75
CA SER A 2 -18.88 12.06 -2.43
C SER A 2 -18.42 10.66 -1.98
N ILE A 3 -18.62 10.34 -0.69
CA ILE A 3 -18.31 9.01 -0.14
C ILE A 3 -19.14 7.94 -0.85
N GLU A 4 -20.41 8.20 -1.13
CA GLU A 4 -21.31 7.26 -1.81
C GLU A 4 -20.83 6.97 -3.24
N GLN A 5 -20.44 8.01 -3.99
CA GLN A 5 -19.91 7.87 -5.34
C GLN A 5 -18.59 7.10 -5.35
N ARG A 6 -17.69 7.41 -4.41
CA ARG A 6 -16.42 6.73 -4.24
C ARG A 6 -16.63 5.27 -3.88
N HIS A 7 -17.49 5.00 -2.90
CA HIS A 7 -17.81 3.66 -2.43
C HIS A 7 -18.42 2.81 -3.53
N ALA A 8 -19.38 3.35 -4.30
CA ALA A 8 -19.97 2.64 -5.43
C ALA A 8 -18.91 2.21 -6.48
N ARG A 9 -17.95 3.10 -6.81
CA ARG A 9 -16.85 2.77 -7.73
C ARG A 9 -15.93 1.68 -7.19
N VAL A 10 -15.53 1.78 -5.91
CA VAL A 10 -14.70 0.75 -5.27
C VAL A 10 -15.43 -0.59 -5.23
N MET A 11 -16.71 -0.61 -4.82
CA MET A 11 -17.51 -1.84 -4.79
C MET A 11 -17.65 -2.47 -6.16
N ASP A 12 -17.90 -1.68 -7.21
CA ASP A 12 -17.97 -2.16 -8.59
C ASP A 12 -16.65 -2.78 -9.04
N GLY A 13 -15.53 -2.07 -8.87
CA GLY A 13 -14.20 -2.57 -9.23
C GLY A 13 -13.82 -3.86 -8.49
N MET A 14 -14.03 -3.87 -7.17
CA MET A 14 -13.72 -5.01 -6.31
C MET A 14 -14.60 -6.24 -6.61
N SER A 15 -15.81 -6.03 -7.13
CA SER A 15 -16.74 -7.13 -7.49
C SER A 15 -16.38 -7.87 -8.78
N ARG A 16 -15.40 -7.35 -9.55
CA ARG A 16 -14.98 -7.96 -10.83
C ARG A 16 -14.10 -9.20 -10.65
N PHE A 17 -13.49 -9.38 -9.48
CA PHE A 17 -12.60 -10.50 -9.18
C PHE A 17 -12.91 -11.15 -7.82
N GLY A 18 -12.51 -12.40 -7.67
CA GLY A 18 -12.84 -13.23 -6.51
C GLY A 18 -11.89 -13.07 -5.33
N ILE A 19 -12.26 -13.72 -4.23
CA ILE A 19 -11.45 -13.89 -3.01
C ILE A 19 -10.05 -14.48 -3.32
N PRO A 20 -9.03 -14.31 -2.47
CA PRO A 20 -9.07 -13.68 -1.15
C PRO A 20 -9.21 -12.16 -1.11
N LEU A 21 -8.75 -11.40 -2.10
CA LEU A 21 -8.85 -9.92 -2.02
C LEU A 21 -10.10 -9.35 -2.70
N GLY A 22 -10.67 -10.03 -3.69
CA GLY A 22 -11.83 -9.53 -4.43
C GLY A 22 -13.17 -9.82 -3.76
N PHE A 23 -14.22 -9.10 -4.18
CA PHE A 23 -15.56 -9.16 -3.59
C PHE A 23 -16.60 -9.86 -4.47
N LYS A 24 -16.18 -10.49 -5.58
CA LYS A 24 -17.11 -11.20 -6.47
C LYS A 24 -17.92 -12.24 -5.71
N GLY A 25 -19.23 -12.09 -5.72
CA GLY A 25 -20.19 -13.00 -5.08
C GLY A 25 -20.31 -12.82 -3.55
N LEU A 26 -19.78 -11.74 -2.98
CA LEU A 26 -19.97 -11.38 -1.58
C LEU A 26 -21.15 -10.40 -1.41
N ASP A 27 -21.72 -10.38 -0.21
CA ASP A 27 -22.65 -9.33 0.20
C ASP A 27 -21.86 -8.03 0.45
N LEU A 28 -22.14 -7.01 -0.36
CA LEU A 28 -21.44 -5.73 -0.28
C LEU A 28 -22.13 -4.81 0.74
N PRO A 29 -21.37 -4.13 1.60
CA PRO A 29 -21.92 -3.14 2.50
C PRO A 29 -22.45 -1.94 1.72
N ILE A 30 -23.38 -1.20 2.32
CA ILE A 30 -23.73 0.14 1.84
C ILE A 30 -22.60 1.12 2.15
N ALA A 31 -22.59 2.26 1.46
CA ALA A 31 -21.65 3.34 1.75
C ALA A 31 -21.77 3.76 3.23
N PRO A 32 -20.67 3.84 3.99
CA PRO A 32 -20.71 4.27 5.38
C PRO A 32 -20.82 5.79 5.47
N ASP A 33 -21.35 6.30 6.57
CA ASP A 33 -21.45 7.74 6.86
C ASP A 33 -20.45 8.13 7.96
N CYS A 34 -19.84 9.30 7.83
CA CYS A 34 -18.96 9.86 8.85
C CYS A 34 -19.74 10.36 10.08
N GLY A 35 -21.04 10.65 9.95
CA GLY A 35 -21.85 11.30 10.96
C GLY A 35 -21.21 12.61 11.42
N ASP A 36 -20.99 12.75 12.73
CA ASP A 36 -20.26 13.90 13.30
C ASP A 36 -18.74 13.74 13.30
N GLY A 37 -18.22 12.58 12.89
CA GLY A 37 -16.80 12.26 12.82
C GLY A 37 -16.12 12.67 11.51
N THR A 38 -14.81 12.44 11.44
CA THR A 38 -14.00 12.72 10.24
C THR A 38 -13.65 11.47 9.43
N ILE A 39 -14.05 10.30 9.92
CA ILE A 39 -13.77 8.99 9.33
C ILE A 39 -15.03 8.14 9.36
N ALA A 40 -15.35 7.50 8.24
CA ALA A 40 -16.34 6.44 8.14
C ALA A 40 -15.62 5.12 7.85
N THR A 41 -15.99 4.04 8.51
CA THR A 41 -15.36 2.72 8.30
C THR A 41 -16.38 1.70 7.82
N TYR A 42 -15.94 0.76 6.98
CA TYR A 42 -16.76 -0.34 6.50
C TYR A 42 -15.96 -1.64 6.46
N GLY A 43 -16.67 -2.76 6.57
CA GLY A 43 -16.11 -4.10 6.50
C GLY A 43 -16.84 -4.94 5.46
N VAL A 44 -16.14 -5.93 4.94
CA VAL A 44 -16.69 -6.97 4.05
C VAL A 44 -16.40 -8.31 4.71
N LYS A 45 -17.40 -9.17 4.79
CA LYS A 45 -17.26 -10.48 5.43
C LYS A 45 -16.78 -11.50 4.40
N PHE A 46 -15.62 -12.09 4.66
CA PHE A 46 -15.08 -13.19 3.86
C PHE A 46 -15.43 -14.55 4.47
N SER A 47 -15.55 -15.56 3.62
CA SER A 47 -15.67 -16.96 4.04
C SER A 47 -14.34 -17.54 4.57
N ILE A 48 -13.20 -16.97 4.13
CA ILE A 48 -11.86 -17.41 4.52
C ILE A 48 -11.60 -17.05 5.98
N LYS A 49 -11.36 -18.06 6.82
CA LYS A 49 -11.12 -17.86 8.26
C LYS A 49 -9.80 -17.11 8.48
N GLY A 50 -9.86 -16.07 9.32
CA GLY A 50 -8.68 -15.29 9.70
C GLY A 50 -8.24 -14.24 8.67
N LEU A 51 -8.93 -14.14 7.53
CA LEU A 51 -8.85 -13.00 6.64
C LEU A 51 -9.71 -11.86 7.19
N LYS A 52 -9.12 -10.67 7.33
CA LYS A 52 -9.79 -9.44 7.75
C LYS A 52 -9.67 -8.39 6.66
N PHE A 53 -10.72 -7.60 6.51
CA PHE A 53 -10.75 -6.42 5.67
C PHE A 53 -11.34 -5.24 6.43
N VAL A 54 -10.74 -4.06 6.26
CA VAL A 54 -11.29 -2.79 6.73
C VAL A 54 -11.04 -1.75 5.64
N GLY A 55 -12.08 -1.04 5.25
CA GLY A 55 -11.98 0.17 4.45
C GLY A 55 -12.37 1.40 5.27
N ASP A 56 -11.77 2.54 4.98
CA ASP A 56 -12.12 3.83 5.56
C ASP A 56 -12.22 4.93 4.51
N TYR A 57 -13.16 5.85 4.74
CA TYR A 57 -13.31 7.09 4.00
C TYR A 57 -13.09 8.27 4.94
N ARG A 58 -12.58 9.36 4.37
CA ARG A 58 -12.36 10.61 5.09
C ARG A 58 -13.45 11.59 4.73
N TYR A 59 -13.99 12.26 5.73
CA TYR A 59 -14.86 13.41 5.50
C TYR A 59 -14.08 14.51 4.79
N ARG A 60 -14.60 15.08 3.70
CA ARG A 60 -13.94 16.14 2.90
C ARG A 60 -14.75 17.43 2.81
N GLY A 61 -15.62 17.70 3.79
CA GLY A 61 -16.41 18.94 3.85
C GLY A 61 -15.75 20.04 4.71
N GLU A 62 -16.52 21.05 5.10
CA GLU A 62 -15.99 22.32 5.66
C GLU A 62 -15.16 22.16 6.94
N ARG A 63 -15.47 21.18 7.80
CA ARG A 63 -14.69 20.91 9.03
C ARG A 63 -13.38 20.14 8.78
N TYR A 64 -13.07 19.79 7.54
CA TYR A 64 -11.89 19.00 7.20
C TYR A 64 -10.66 19.90 7.10
N LEU A 65 -9.79 19.81 8.10
CA LEU A 65 -8.48 20.45 8.08
C LEU A 65 -7.51 19.58 7.29
N TYR A 66 -7.29 19.94 6.03
CA TYR A 66 -6.41 19.21 5.15
C TYR A 66 -4.95 19.38 5.55
N ASP A 67 -4.25 18.24 5.64
CA ASP A 67 -2.80 18.15 5.74
C ASP A 67 -2.34 17.21 4.61
N ASP A 68 -1.29 17.61 3.89
CA ASP A 68 -0.80 16.88 2.72
C ASP A 68 0.07 15.70 3.14
N ARG A 69 -0.58 14.74 3.80
CA ARG A 69 0.06 13.60 4.47
C ARG A 69 -0.71 12.31 4.20
N GLY A 70 0.02 11.20 4.10
CA GLY A 70 -0.55 9.88 3.84
C GLY A 70 -1.56 9.44 4.91
N TYR A 71 -1.37 9.85 6.18
CA TYR A 71 -2.33 9.51 7.22
C TYR A 71 -3.72 10.15 7.01
N MET A 72 -3.81 11.19 6.19
CA MET A 72 -5.07 11.86 5.80
C MET A 72 -5.76 11.17 4.63
N ASP A 73 -5.19 10.10 4.07
CA ASP A 73 -5.78 9.33 2.98
C ASP A 73 -6.88 8.37 3.45
N GLU A 74 -7.63 7.91 2.45
CA GLU A 74 -8.55 6.80 2.54
C GLU A 74 -7.77 5.50 2.36
N HIS A 75 -8.12 4.49 3.14
CA HIS A 75 -7.38 3.24 3.09
C HIS A 75 -8.30 2.04 2.95
N VAL A 76 -7.79 1.01 2.27
CA VAL A 76 -8.28 -0.36 2.40
C VAL A 76 -7.14 -1.22 2.92
N ARG A 77 -7.43 -2.07 3.90
CA ARG A 77 -6.43 -2.92 4.56
C ARG A 77 -6.93 -4.34 4.62
N TYR A 78 -6.08 -5.27 4.20
CA TYR A 78 -6.26 -6.70 4.37
C TYR A 78 -5.29 -7.21 5.43
N GLY A 79 -5.75 -8.16 6.24
CA GLY A 79 -4.92 -8.81 7.24
C GLY A 79 -5.18 -10.31 7.27
N PHE A 80 -4.14 -11.10 7.09
CA PHE A 80 -4.18 -12.55 7.22
C PHE A 80 -2.80 -13.08 7.63
N LYS A 81 -2.75 -14.29 8.19
CA LYS A 81 -1.48 -14.96 8.49
C LYS A 81 -0.92 -15.61 7.24
N VAL A 82 0.38 -15.50 7.00
CA VAL A 82 1.06 -16.20 5.89
C VAL A 82 0.90 -17.73 5.98
N SER A 83 0.71 -18.27 7.18
CA SER A 83 0.42 -19.70 7.40
C SER A 83 -1.01 -20.13 7.03
N ASN A 84 -1.86 -19.21 6.57
CA ASN A 84 -3.20 -19.53 6.11
C ASN A 84 -3.14 -20.30 4.78
N ARG A 85 -3.48 -21.60 4.83
CA ARG A 85 -3.41 -22.50 3.67
C ARG A 85 -4.45 -22.22 2.58
N GLU A 86 -5.50 -21.46 2.89
CA GLU A 86 -6.50 -21.03 1.90
C GLU A 86 -6.02 -19.85 1.06
N ILE A 87 -4.91 -19.20 1.46
CA ILE A 87 -4.37 -18.02 0.80
C ILE A 87 -3.00 -18.34 0.22
N ASN A 88 -2.93 -18.36 -1.11
CA ASN A 88 -1.65 -18.44 -1.81
C ASN A 88 -1.01 -17.04 -1.85
N TYR A 89 0.01 -16.81 -1.01
CA TYR A 89 0.68 -15.52 -0.85
C TYR A 89 1.27 -14.98 -2.16
N SER A 90 2.06 -15.79 -2.89
CA SER A 90 2.65 -15.39 -4.17
C SER A 90 1.57 -15.08 -5.21
N TYR A 91 0.50 -15.88 -5.28
CA TYR A 91 -0.62 -15.57 -6.18
C TYR A 91 -1.29 -14.24 -5.82
N VAL A 92 -1.53 -13.97 -4.54
CA VAL A 92 -2.14 -12.72 -4.07
C VAL A 92 -1.30 -11.52 -4.46
N ILE A 93 0.01 -11.55 -4.22
CA ILE A 93 0.92 -10.47 -4.60
C ILE A 93 0.88 -10.26 -6.11
N ASN A 94 1.17 -11.29 -6.89
CA ASN A 94 1.40 -11.12 -8.32
C ASN A 94 0.11 -10.79 -9.11
N ASN A 95 -1.07 -11.18 -8.58
CA ASN A 95 -2.33 -11.09 -9.33
C ASN A 95 -3.36 -10.20 -8.66
N GLN A 96 -3.64 -10.40 -7.36
CA GLN A 96 -4.79 -9.75 -6.73
C GLN A 96 -4.50 -8.37 -6.16
N VAL A 97 -3.28 -8.12 -5.68
CA VAL A 97 -2.88 -6.76 -5.26
C VAL A 97 -3.01 -5.77 -6.42
N PRO A 98 -2.52 -6.06 -7.65
CA PRO A 98 -2.78 -5.22 -8.81
C PRO A 98 -4.27 -4.95 -9.09
N GLN A 99 -5.12 -5.97 -8.94
CA GLN A 99 -6.57 -5.80 -9.14
C GLN A 99 -7.20 -4.88 -8.08
N VAL A 100 -6.71 -4.93 -6.84
CA VAL A 100 -7.12 -3.97 -5.78
C VAL A 100 -6.64 -2.56 -6.14
N VAL A 101 -5.43 -2.40 -6.65
CA VAL A 101 -4.91 -1.09 -7.09
C VAL A 101 -5.77 -0.53 -8.22
N GLU A 102 -6.17 -1.34 -9.20
CA GLU A 102 -7.06 -0.89 -10.29
C GLU A 102 -8.45 -0.51 -9.79
N ALA A 103 -9.01 -1.26 -8.84
CA ALA A 103 -10.35 -1.00 -8.30
C ALA A 103 -10.39 0.19 -7.33
N PHE A 104 -9.34 0.35 -6.52
CA PHE A 104 -9.27 1.38 -5.49
C PHE A 104 -8.55 2.64 -5.99
N GLU A 105 -7.70 2.59 -7.00
CA GLU A 105 -6.93 3.75 -7.48
C GLU A 105 -6.15 4.46 -6.34
N PRO A 106 -5.34 3.73 -5.54
CA PRO A 106 -4.59 4.32 -4.44
C PRO A 106 -3.46 5.21 -4.95
N TYR A 107 -3.09 6.18 -4.13
CA TYR A 107 -1.81 6.89 -4.26
C TYR A 107 -0.60 5.94 -4.05
N ARG A 108 -0.71 5.03 -3.07
CA ARG A 108 0.29 4.02 -2.74
C ARG A 108 -0.34 2.72 -2.25
N THR A 109 0.31 1.60 -2.54
CA THR A 109 0.06 0.31 -1.88
C THR A 109 1.36 -0.26 -1.34
N CYS A 110 1.29 -0.92 -0.18
CA CYS A 110 2.41 -1.64 0.40
C CYS A 110 1.94 -2.97 0.99
N VAL A 111 2.71 -4.04 0.73
CA VAL A 111 2.49 -5.36 1.33
C VAL A 111 3.38 -5.49 2.55
N TYR A 112 2.81 -5.29 3.75
CA TYR A 112 3.55 -5.52 4.98
C TYR A 112 3.77 -7.02 5.21
N TYR A 113 4.96 -7.37 5.70
CA TYR A 113 5.31 -8.72 6.07
C TYR A 113 5.90 -8.73 7.48
N ASP A 114 5.19 -9.40 8.39
CA ASP A 114 5.48 -9.35 9.83
C ASP A 114 5.67 -7.88 10.30
N SER A 115 6.47 -7.66 11.34
CA SER A 115 6.90 -6.34 11.79
C SER A 115 8.23 -5.91 11.17
N TYR A 116 8.60 -6.40 9.96
CA TYR A 116 9.93 -6.15 9.38
C TYR A 116 10.17 -4.68 9.07
N ALA A 117 9.18 -3.97 8.52
CA ALA A 117 9.28 -2.53 8.29
C ALA A 117 9.59 -1.77 9.60
N PHE A 118 8.86 -2.07 10.68
CA PHE A 118 9.11 -1.45 11.99
C PHE A 118 10.48 -1.80 12.56
N LYS A 119 10.96 -3.03 12.37
CA LYS A 119 12.31 -3.43 12.77
C LYS A 119 13.38 -2.68 11.97
N TYR A 120 13.18 -2.53 10.67
CA TYR A 120 14.09 -1.85 9.75
C TYR A 120 14.20 -0.35 10.06
N GLN A 121 13.08 0.30 10.37
CA GLN A 121 13.02 1.71 10.75
C GLN A 121 13.69 2.01 12.10
N GLY A 122 13.97 1.00 12.93
CA GLY A 122 14.56 1.16 14.25
C GLY A 122 13.55 1.59 15.32
N ARG A 123 13.94 1.48 16.61
CA ARG A 123 13.07 1.87 17.74
C ARG A 123 13.49 3.20 18.37
N SER A 124 14.71 3.66 18.10
CA SER A 124 15.24 4.93 18.57
C SER A 124 16.21 5.55 17.56
N PHE A 125 16.60 6.80 17.80
CA PHE A 125 17.58 7.51 17.00
C PHE A 125 18.93 6.78 16.96
N GLU A 126 19.34 6.14 18.05
CA GLU A 126 20.59 5.37 18.11
C GLU A 126 20.55 4.13 17.21
N ASP A 127 19.39 3.51 17.06
CA ASP A 127 19.21 2.34 16.18
C ASP A 127 19.26 2.74 14.70
N ASN A 128 18.63 3.85 14.34
CA ASN A 128 18.49 4.29 12.95
C ASN A 128 18.40 5.83 12.82
N PRO A 129 19.53 6.54 12.92
CA PRO A 129 19.53 8.00 12.92
C PRO A 129 19.01 8.56 11.59
N THR A 130 19.19 7.83 10.48
CA THR A 130 18.69 8.24 9.17
C THR A 130 17.17 8.31 9.13
N TYR A 131 16.47 7.28 9.59
CA TYR A 131 15.01 7.27 9.65
C TYR A 131 14.49 8.39 10.55
N PHE A 132 15.06 8.55 11.74
CA PHE A 132 14.60 9.56 12.69
C PHE A 132 14.87 11.00 12.21
N ASN A 133 16.00 11.26 11.55
CA ASN A 133 16.27 12.56 10.91
C ASN A 133 15.24 12.89 9.83
N LEU A 134 14.80 11.91 9.02
CA LEU A 134 13.74 12.11 8.04
C LEU A 134 12.41 12.42 8.73
N HIS A 135 12.09 11.69 9.81
CA HIS A 135 10.85 11.87 10.56
C HIS A 135 10.77 13.21 11.30
N GLU A 136 11.89 13.76 11.78
CA GLU A 136 11.94 15.09 12.40
C GLU A 136 11.72 16.23 11.40
N ASN A 137 11.99 15.99 10.12
CA ASN A 137 11.74 16.98 9.09
C ASN A 137 10.25 17.07 8.74
N LYS A 138 9.62 18.17 9.17
CA LYS A 138 8.18 18.42 8.96
C LYS A 138 7.76 18.57 7.49
N SER A 139 8.69 18.76 6.55
CA SER A 139 8.35 18.73 5.12
C SER A 139 8.33 17.32 4.53
N ILE A 140 8.85 16.32 5.25
CA ILE A 140 8.93 14.94 4.81
C ILE A 140 7.80 14.14 5.44
N ASP A 141 7.07 13.43 4.59
CA ASP A 141 6.08 12.43 4.93
C ASP A 141 6.66 11.05 4.66
N VAL A 142 7.43 10.55 5.64
CA VAL A 142 8.19 9.30 5.55
C VAL A 142 7.26 8.14 5.23
N ASP A 143 7.59 7.40 4.16
CA ASP A 143 6.72 6.33 3.63
C ASP A 143 5.27 6.81 3.44
N GLY A 144 5.09 8.05 3.00
CA GLY A 144 3.81 8.70 2.79
C GLY A 144 3.71 9.32 1.40
N ARG A 145 3.37 10.61 1.35
CA ARG A 145 3.09 11.34 0.10
C ARG A 145 4.29 11.95 -0.62
N ASN A 146 5.48 11.95 -0.04
CA ASN A 146 6.64 12.54 -0.73
C ASN A 146 7.98 11.89 -0.36
N ASN A 147 7.94 10.71 0.25
CA ASN A 147 9.15 10.00 0.60
C ASN A 147 8.91 8.50 0.56
N ILE A 148 9.97 7.78 0.15
CA ILE A 148 10.06 6.34 0.18
C ILE A 148 11.32 6.02 0.97
N TYR A 149 11.13 5.49 2.18
CA TYR A 149 12.21 5.03 3.04
C TYR A 149 12.22 3.51 3.16
N THR A 150 11.06 2.85 3.21
CA THR A 150 10.97 1.41 3.35
C THR A 150 10.44 0.78 2.07
N LEU A 151 11.24 -0.07 1.45
CA LEU A 151 10.79 -0.94 0.37
C LEU A 151 10.17 -2.20 0.96
N HIS A 152 8.96 -2.51 0.50
CA HIS A 152 8.15 -3.65 0.91
C HIS A 152 8.28 -4.79 -0.12
N PRO A 153 7.98 -6.05 0.27
CA PRO A 153 7.97 -7.21 -0.62
C PRO A 153 7.24 -6.97 -1.94
N ALA A 154 6.12 -6.25 -1.89
CA ALA A 154 5.49 -5.70 -3.08
C ALA A 154 4.81 -4.36 -2.77
N GLN A 155 4.71 -3.50 -3.77
CA GLN A 155 4.20 -2.14 -3.61
C GLN A 155 3.76 -1.52 -4.94
N PHE A 156 2.93 -0.49 -4.82
CA PHE A 156 2.51 0.36 -5.92
C PHE A 156 2.79 1.82 -5.56
N TRP A 157 3.27 2.58 -6.53
CA TRP A 157 3.39 4.03 -6.47
C TRP A 157 2.72 4.63 -7.69
N ASP A 158 1.81 5.58 -7.49
CA ASP A 158 1.25 6.33 -8.60
C ASP A 158 2.27 7.31 -9.21
N ALA A 159 1.90 7.96 -10.31
CA ALA A 159 2.78 8.93 -10.97
C ALA A 159 3.20 10.09 -10.05
N GLU A 160 2.29 10.56 -9.21
CA GLU A 160 2.55 11.71 -8.35
C GLU A 160 3.55 11.34 -7.23
N LEU A 161 3.43 10.16 -6.63
CA LEU A 161 4.41 9.67 -5.65
C LEU A 161 5.79 9.47 -6.27
N CYS A 162 5.86 8.88 -7.47
CA CYS A 162 7.14 8.74 -8.16
C CYS A 162 7.82 10.11 -8.32
N GLU A 163 7.11 11.11 -8.83
CA GLU A 163 7.67 12.45 -9.01
C GLU A 163 8.09 13.09 -7.69
N ARG A 164 7.21 13.05 -6.67
CA ARG A 164 7.44 13.73 -5.38
C ARG A 164 8.55 13.08 -4.55
N ALA A 165 8.65 11.75 -4.56
CA ALA A 165 9.62 11.02 -3.74
C ALA A 165 10.93 10.72 -4.45
N LEU A 166 10.91 10.57 -5.79
CA LEU A 166 12.08 10.14 -6.57
C LEU A 166 12.62 11.23 -7.50
N GLY A 167 11.81 12.25 -7.82
CA GLY A 167 12.15 13.30 -8.79
C GLY A 167 12.04 12.84 -10.25
N TYR A 168 11.34 11.72 -10.51
CA TYR A 168 11.09 11.20 -11.84
C TYR A 168 9.85 10.30 -11.87
N GLY A 169 9.26 10.14 -13.05
CA GLY A 169 8.02 9.36 -13.25
C GLY A 169 8.20 7.83 -13.27
N PRO A 170 7.09 7.08 -13.34
CA PRO A 170 7.12 5.62 -13.20
C PRO A 170 7.84 4.88 -14.33
N ASP A 171 7.96 5.47 -15.53
CA ASP A 171 8.69 4.85 -16.64
C ASP A 171 10.19 4.74 -16.36
N GLU A 172 10.76 5.74 -15.67
CA GLU A 172 12.16 5.71 -15.22
C GLU A 172 12.35 4.70 -14.07
N VAL A 173 11.36 4.54 -13.17
CA VAL A 173 11.38 3.48 -12.16
C VAL A 173 11.48 2.11 -12.83
N ILE A 174 10.65 1.86 -13.84
CA ILE A 174 10.65 0.61 -14.60
C ILE A 174 12.02 0.41 -15.27
N ALA A 175 12.53 1.42 -15.99
CA ALA A 175 13.82 1.34 -16.67
C ALA A 175 14.98 1.02 -15.72
N ARG A 176 14.96 1.59 -14.51
CA ARG A 176 15.99 1.37 -13.49
C ARG A 176 15.92 -0.03 -12.89
N LEU A 177 14.74 -0.61 -12.72
CA LEU A 177 14.55 -1.88 -12.01
C LEU A 177 14.34 -3.10 -12.91
N GLN A 178 14.08 -2.91 -14.21
CA GLN A 178 13.85 -4.00 -15.15
C GLN A 178 14.99 -5.03 -15.08
N GLY A 179 14.63 -6.29 -14.84
CA GLY A 179 15.59 -7.40 -14.72
C GLY A 179 16.40 -7.44 -13.42
N LYS A 180 16.13 -6.55 -12.45
CA LYS A 180 16.81 -6.50 -11.14
C LYS A 180 15.90 -6.87 -9.98
N VAL A 181 14.60 -6.94 -10.21
CA VAL A 181 13.55 -7.32 -9.24
C VAL A 181 12.67 -8.41 -9.85
N GLN A 182 11.81 -9.05 -9.04
CA GLN A 182 10.97 -10.15 -9.52
C GLN A 182 9.93 -9.69 -10.54
N ASP A 183 9.28 -8.55 -10.29
CA ASP A 183 8.38 -7.89 -11.25
C ASP A 183 8.48 -6.37 -11.09
N VAL A 184 8.45 -5.68 -12.22
CA VAL A 184 8.28 -4.23 -12.28
C VAL A 184 7.55 -3.90 -13.56
N ARG A 185 6.38 -3.26 -13.42
CA ARG A 185 5.53 -2.98 -14.58
C ARG A 185 4.66 -1.76 -14.36
N ARG A 186 4.26 -1.16 -15.47
CA ARG A 186 3.22 -0.13 -15.49
C ARG A 186 1.92 -0.74 -14.98
N LEU A 187 1.28 -0.04 -14.06
CA LEU A 187 -0.06 -0.36 -13.57
C LEU A 187 -0.81 0.96 -13.42
N THR A 188 -2.01 1.07 -13.98
CA THR A 188 -2.75 2.34 -14.09
C THR A 188 -1.84 3.47 -14.59
N ASN A 189 -1.75 4.60 -13.87
CA ASN A 189 -0.83 5.70 -14.15
C ASN A 189 0.53 5.54 -13.43
N GLY A 190 0.72 4.51 -12.62
CA GLY A 190 1.88 4.32 -11.76
C GLY A 190 2.76 3.12 -12.12
N VAL A 191 3.46 2.60 -11.13
CA VAL A 191 4.31 1.42 -11.22
C VAL A 191 4.01 0.46 -10.09
N TYR A 192 3.85 -0.82 -10.45
CA TYR A 192 3.78 -1.92 -9.50
C TYR A 192 5.11 -2.65 -9.46
N LEU A 193 5.56 -2.99 -8.25
CA LEU A 193 6.83 -3.66 -8.00
C LEU A 193 6.59 -4.88 -7.12
N VAL A 194 7.26 -5.98 -7.48
CA VAL A 194 7.44 -7.15 -6.64
C VAL A 194 8.93 -7.36 -6.44
N LEU A 195 9.37 -7.18 -5.20
CA LEU A 195 10.74 -7.39 -4.78
C LEU A 195 10.92 -8.79 -4.16
N ASN A 196 9.89 -9.30 -3.48
CA ASN A 196 9.86 -10.64 -2.92
C ASN A 196 8.41 -11.14 -2.77
N ASP A 197 8.14 -12.35 -3.26
CA ASP A 197 6.86 -13.04 -3.14
C ASP A 197 6.96 -14.38 -2.40
N ASP A 198 8.09 -14.65 -1.74
CA ASP A 198 8.30 -15.85 -0.94
C ASP A 198 7.64 -15.69 0.45
N PRO A 199 6.65 -16.52 0.80
CA PRO A 199 6.03 -16.54 2.12
C PRO A 199 6.97 -16.96 3.26
N LYS A 200 8.26 -17.19 2.99
CA LYS A 200 9.30 -17.51 3.96
C LYS A 200 10.37 -16.42 4.08
N LEU A 201 10.11 -15.22 3.54
CA LEU A 201 11.02 -14.08 3.63
C LEU A 201 11.56 -13.91 5.05
N THR A 202 12.89 -13.89 5.18
CA THR A 202 13.60 -13.62 6.44
C THR A 202 13.80 -12.12 6.64
N TYR A 203 14.11 -11.71 7.87
CA TYR A 203 14.38 -10.30 8.13
C TYR A 203 15.68 -9.85 7.45
N GLU A 204 16.69 -10.72 7.44
CA GLU A 204 17.96 -10.49 6.77
C GLU A 204 17.79 -10.28 5.27
N ASP A 205 16.95 -11.09 4.63
CA ASP A 205 16.62 -10.92 3.20
C ASP A 205 15.81 -9.64 2.94
N PHE A 206 14.91 -9.26 3.86
CA PHE A 206 14.17 -8.00 3.78
C PHE A 206 15.11 -6.78 3.84
N VAL A 207 16.10 -6.80 4.73
CA VAL A 207 17.13 -5.75 4.84
C VAL A 207 17.97 -5.70 3.56
N LYS A 208 18.47 -6.86 3.12
CA LYS A 208 19.30 -6.97 1.91
C LYS A 208 18.57 -6.45 0.67
N MET A 209 17.29 -6.79 0.52
CA MET A 209 16.43 -6.28 -0.55
C MET A 209 16.35 -4.75 -0.52
N ASN A 210 16.15 -4.14 0.65
CA ASN A 210 16.14 -2.68 0.79
C ASN A 210 17.50 -2.08 0.36
N GLU A 211 18.59 -2.56 0.93
CA GLU A 211 19.94 -2.04 0.68
C GLU A 211 20.40 -2.19 -0.78
N GLN A 212 19.93 -3.23 -1.48
CA GLN A 212 20.26 -3.44 -2.88
C GLN A 212 19.46 -2.53 -3.83
N ILE A 213 18.18 -2.29 -3.54
CA ILE A 213 17.28 -1.58 -4.46
C ILE A 213 17.30 -0.07 -4.26
N LYS A 214 17.45 0.41 -3.02
CA LYS A 214 17.46 1.85 -2.73
C LYS A 214 18.50 2.64 -3.54
N PRO A 215 19.77 2.20 -3.68
CA PRO A 215 20.76 2.92 -4.47
C PRO A 215 20.40 3.01 -5.95
N ILE A 216 19.71 1.99 -6.49
CA ILE A 216 19.27 1.98 -7.89
C ILE A 216 18.19 3.05 -8.12
N LEU A 217 17.30 3.23 -7.14
CA LEU A 217 16.26 4.25 -7.17
C LEU A 217 16.75 5.64 -6.76
N GLY A 218 17.92 5.73 -6.12
CA GLY A 218 18.44 7.00 -5.59
C GLY A 218 17.69 7.48 -4.35
N VAL A 219 17.10 6.56 -3.58
CA VAL A 219 16.45 6.85 -2.29
C VAL A 219 17.38 6.50 -1.13
N ILE A 220 17.09 7.07 0.04
CA ILE A 220 17.86 6.93 1.29
C ILE A 220 17.37 5.73 2.09
#